data_AF-A0A368YKP7-F1
#
_entry.id   AF-A0A368YKP7-F1
#
_cell.length_a   1.000
_cell.length_b   1.000
_cell.length_c   1.000
_cell.angle_alpha   90.00
_cell.angle_beta   90.00
_cell.angle_gamma   90.00
#
_symmetry.space_group_name_H-M   'P 1'
#
loop_
_entity.id
_entity.type
_entity.pdbx_description
1 polymer ?
#
loop_
_entity_poly.entity_id
_entity_poly.type
_entity_poly.pdbx_seq_one_letter_code
_entity_poly.pdbx_strand_id
1 'polypeptide(L)'
;MFKPMTLSGMMLAPVLLAGCVTSTGNGATSSGQIDPDTGISRDALVRVGAMADGDTTLYGIFYQQDRIDRAQLKAAPARLCAAKKQTLVSGEDKALEHPDQLPGLRKLLVRCK
;
A
#
# COMPACT_ATOMS: atom_id res chain seq x y z
N MET A 1 -13.72 48.38 46.06
CA MET A 1 -13.35 48.09 44.66
C MET A 1 -14.61 47.67 43.91
N PHE A 2 -15.17 48.57 43.12
CA PHE A 2 -16.39 48.34 42.34
C PHE A 2 -16.11 48.69 40.89
N LYS A 3 -16.24 47.71 39.99
CA LYS A 3 -16.94 47.89 38.70
C LYS A 3 -17.20 46.55 37.99
N PRO A 4 -18.46 46.22 37.67
CA PRO A 4 -18.85 45.22 36.66
C PRO A 4 -19.02 45.91 35.28
N MET A 5 -19.30 45.08 34.26
CA MET A 5 -19.56 45.35 32.81
C MET A 5 -18.49 44.59 32.00
N THR A 6 -18.79 43.76 31.00
CA THR A 6 -19.66 44.02 29.83
C THR A 6 -19.95 42.64 29.18
N LEU A 7 -21.23 42.26 29.11
CA LEU A 7 -22.02 42.09 27.88
C LEU A 7 -21.88 40.73 27.18
N SER A 8 -22.97 39.97 27.35
CA SER A 8 -23.40 38.84 26.55
C SER A 8 -23.42 39.20 25.06
N GLY A 9 -22.70 38.42 24.25
CA GLY A 9 -22.66 38.53 22.80
C GLY A 9 -22.85 37.17 22.16
N MET A 10 -24.10 36.68 22.17
CA MET A 10 -24.54 35.64 21.24
C MET A 10 -24.59 36.25 19.84
N MET A 11 -23.70 35.83 18.94
CA MET A 11 -23.98 35.84 17.50
C MET A 11 -23.50 34.53 16.88
N LEU A 12 -24.47 33.67 16.63
CA LEU A 12 -24.38 32.55 15.70
C LEU A 12 -24.02 33.08 14.31
N ALA A 13 -22.97 32.50 13.71
CA ALA A 13 -22.71 32.60 12.29
C ALA A 13 -22.65 31.18 11.69
N PRO A 14 -23.58 30.79 10.81
CA PRO A 14 -23.45 29.59 10.02
C PRO A 14 -22.46 29.86 8.88
N VAL A 15 -21.27 29.26 8.95
CA VAL A 15 -20.34 29.25 7.81
C VAL A 15 -20.87 28.22 6.82
N LEU A 16 -21.56 28.71 5.80
CA LEU A 16 -21.87 28.02 4.55
C LEU A 16 -20.55 27.64 3.86
N LEU A 17 -20.08 26.41 4.04
CA LEU A 17 -19.14 25.81 3.08
C LEU A 17 -19.92 25.30 1.88
N ALA A 18 -20.03 26.17 0.88
CA ALA A 18 -20.18 25.77 -0.50
C ALA A 18 -18.95 24.95 -0.91
N GLY A 19 -19.18 23.69 -1.27
CA GLY A 19 -18.14 22.77 -1.70
C GLY A 19 -18.78 21.56 -2.36
N CYS A 20 -19.64 21.78 -3.35
CA CYS A 20 -20.04 20.74 -4.29
C CYS A 20 -18.80 20.33 -5.09
N VAL A 21 -18.06 19.34 -4.61
CA VAL A 21 -17.18 18.56 -5.49
C VAL A 21 -17.99 17.39 -6.02
N THR A 22 -18.57 17.58 -7.21
CA THR A 22 -18.91 16.48 -8.09
C THR A 22 -17.60 15.83 -8.52
N SER A 23 -17.27 14.67 -7.95
CA SER A 23 -16.34 13.75 -8.62
C SER A 23 -17.18 12.64 -9.27
N THR A 24 -17.80 13.04 -10.38
CA THR A 24 -18.39 12.12 -11.35
C THR A 24 -17.27 11.53 -12.17
N GLY A 25 -17.05 10.23 -12.03
CA GLY A 25 -16.39 9.38 -13.02
C GLY A 25 -14.86 9.50 -13.06
N ASN A 26 -14.20 8.35 -12.95
CA ASN A 26 -13.24 7.95 -13.97
C ASN A 26 -12.87 6.49 -13.75
N GLY A 27 -13.04 5.68 -14.79
CA GLY A 27 -12.36 4.40 -14.89
C GLY A 27 -10.86 4.68 -14.81
N ALA A 28 -10.29 4.53 -13.62
CA ALA A 28 -8.87 4.70 -13.41
C ALA A 28 -8.20 3.42 -13.91
N THR A 29 -7.68 3.48 -15.13
CA THR A 29 -6.47 2.72 -15.46
C THR A 29 -5.44 3.10 -14.39
N SER A 30 -5.21 2.22 -13.42
CA SER A 30 -4.45 2.48 -12.17
C SER A 30 -2.94 2.66 -12.38
N SER A 31 -2.55 3.33 -13.46
CA SER A 31 -1.17 3.66 -13.77
C SER A 31 -0.65 4.67 -12.73
N GLY A 32 0.19 4.20 -11.82
CA GLY A 32 0.81 4.99 -10.75
C GLY A 32 0.28 4.75 -9.33
N GLN A 33 -0.67 3.83 -9.12
CA GLN A 33 -1.13 3.52 -7.76
C GLN A 33 -0.16 2.55 -7.07
N ILE A 34 0.22 2.81 -5.81
CA ILE A 34 1.06 1.91 -5.01
C ILE A 34 0.18 0.95 -4.20
N ASP A 35 0.55 -0.33 -4.17
CA ASP A 35 -0.06 -1.33 -3.28
C ASP A 35 0.31 -1.03 -1.81
N PRO A 36 -0.68 -0.87 -0.91
CA PRO A 36 -0.43 -0.40 0.45
C PRO A 36 0.27 -1.44 1.34
N ASP A 37 0.16 -2.74 1.04
CA ASP A 37 0.79 -3.82 1.81
C ASP A 37 2.26 -3.95 1.43
N THR A 38 2.55 -4.04 0.13
CA THR A 38 3.90 -4.33 -0.39
C THR A 38 4.71 -3.08 -0.69
N GLY A 39 4.06 -1.93 -0.92
CA GLY A 39 4.72 -0.71 -1.37
C GLY A 39 5.20 -0.76 -2.82
N ILE A 40 4.76 -1.76 -3.60
CA ILE A 40 5.07 -1.93 -5.03
C ILE A 40 4.02 -1.22 -5.89
N SER A 41 4.43 -0.64 -7.02
CA SER A 41 3.49 -0.11 -8.01
C SER A 41 2.53 -1.19 -8.51
N ARG A 42 1.23 -0.88 -8.56
CA ARG A 42 0.18 -1.77 -9.08
C ARG A 42 0.37 -2.12 -10.56
N ASP A 43 1.10 -1.31 -11.32
CA ASP A 43 1.46 -1.62 -12.71
C ASP A 43 2.53 -2.72 -12.83
N ALA A 44 3.32 -2.91 -11.77
CA ALA A 44 4.34 -3.93 -11.69
C ALA A 44 3.86 -5.16 -10.89
N LEU A 45 2.95 -4.97 -9.93
CA LEU A 45 2.42 -6.03 -9.09
C LEU A 45 1.40 -6.88 -9.84
N VAL A 46 1.66 -8.18 -9.95
CA VAL A 46 0.72 -9.13 -10.57
C VAL A 46 -0.17 -9.77 -9.51
N ARG A 47 0.41 -10.29 -8.44
CA ARG A 47 -0.34 -10.97 -7.38
C ARG A 47 0.46 -11.06 -6.08
N VAL A 48 -0.24 -11.05 -4.96
CA VAL A 48 0.29 -11.46 -3.66
C VAL A 48 -0.47 -12.70 -3.18
N GLY A 49 0.24 -13.72 -2.74
CA GLY A 49 -0.30 -14.93 -2.12
C GLY A 49 0.36 -15.20 -0.78
N ALA A 50 -0.28 -16.01 0.05
CA ALA A 50 0.23 -16.41 1.36
C ALA A 50 -0.01 -17.91 1.58
N MET A 51 0.94 -18.56 2.25
CA MET A 51 0.84 -19.95 2.71
C MET A 51 1.51 -20.09 4.08
N ALA A 52 1.01 -21.00 4.91
CA ALA A 52 1.68 -21.37 6.15
C ALA A 52 2.98 -22.13 5.84
N ASP A 53 4.05 -21.84 6.58
CA ASP A 53 5.38 -22.45 6.44
C ASP A 53 5.96 -22.68 7.85
N GLY A 54 5.53 -23.76 8.50
CA GLY A 54 5.83 -24.04 9.91
C GLY A 54 5.28 -22.94 10.82
N ASP A 55 6.14 -22.39 11.69
CA ASP A 55 5.83 -21.25 12.57
C ASP A 55 5.87 -19.89 11.84
N THR A 56 6.11 -19.89 10.53
CA THR A 56 6.18 -18.67 9.71
C THR A 56 5.07 -18.63 8.67
N THR A 57 4.80 -17.44 8.13
CA THR A 57 3.97 -17.27 6.93
C THR A 57 4.87 -16.94 5.75
N LEU A 58 4.78 -17.73 4.68
CA LEU A 58 5.46 -17.46 3.42
C LEU A 58 4.50 -16.71 2.49
N TYR A 59 4.89 -15.51 2.12
CA TYR A 59 4.22 -14.70 1.12
C TYR A 59 4.95 -14.78 -0.23
N GLY A 60 4.19 -14.94 -1.31
CA GLY A 60 4.70 -14.86 -2.67
C GLY A 60 4.19 -13.60 -3.35
N ILE A 61 5.09 -12.72 -3.77
CA ILE A 61 4.80 -11.52 -4.54
C ILE A 61 5.24 -11.77 -5.99
N PHE A 62 4.29 -11.85 -6.91
CA PHE A 62 4.54 -11.97 -8.35
C PHE A 62 4.55 -10.58 -8.99
N TYR A 63 5.57 -10.28 -9.79
CA TYR A 63 5.74 -8.96 -10.38
C TYR A 63 6.35 -8.99 -11.79
N GLN A 64 6.09 -7.93 -12.56
CA GLN A 64 6.67 -7.67 -13.87
C GLN A 64 8.07 -7.06 -13.72
N GLN A 65 9.11 -7.77 -14.17
CA GLN A 65 10.51 -7.39 -14.05
C GLN A 65 10.81 -6.04 -14.74
N ASP A 66 10.20 -5.76 -15.88
CA ASP A 66 10.51 -4.55 -16.65
C ASP A 66 9.82 -3.29 -16.11
N ARG A 67 8.87 -3.47 -15.18
CA ARG A 67 8.07 -2.38 -14.59
C ARG A 67 8.38 -2.13 -13.13
N ILE A 68 9.07 -3.05 -12.46
CA ILE A 68 9.35 -2.95 -11.03
C ILE A 68 10.44 -1.92 -10.78
N ASP A 69 10.20 -1.02 -9.82
CA ASP A 69 11.25 -0.19 -9.28
C ASP A 69 12.12 -0.99 -8.30
N ARG A 70 13.45 -0.89 -8.44
CA ARG A 70 14.38 -1.68 -7.62
C ARG A 70 14.36 -1.29 -6.15
N ALA A 71 14.05 -0.03 -5.82
CA ALA A 71 13.92 0.40 -4.43
C ALA A 71 12.62 -0.13 -3.80
N GLN A 72 11.51 -0.13 -4.55
CA GLN A 72 10.26 -0.77 -4.13
C GLN A 72 10.47 -2.27 -3.87
N LEU A 73 11.13 -2.98 -4.79
CA LEU A 73 11.42 -4.41 -4.63
C LEU A 73 12.26 -4.70 -3.39
N LYS A 74 13.29 -3.87 -3.11
CA LYS A 74 14.14 -4.01 -1.93
C LYS A 74 13.38 -3.75 -0.63
N ALA A 75 12.44 -2.80 -0.63
CA ALA A 75 11.66 -2.42 0.55
C ALA A 75 10.46 -3.34 0.81
N ALA A 76 9.96 -4.01 -0.22
CA ALA A 76 8.72 -4.78 -0.16
C ALA A 76 8.66 -5.86 0.94
N PRO A 77 9.73 -6.64 1.24
CA PRO A 77 9.67 -7.65 2.30
C PRO A 77 9.36 -7.05 3.68
N ALA A 78 10.05 -5.97 4.05
CA ALA A 78 9.86 -5.31 5.33
C ALA A 78 8.48 -4.64 5.42
N ARG A 79 8.03 -4.00 4.33
CA ARG A 79 6.69 -3.40 4.22
C ARG A 79 5.61 -4.43 4.43
N LEU A 80 5.69 -5.55 3.72
CA LEU A 80 4.70 -6.60 3.76
C LEU A 80 4.57 -7.19 5.16
N CYS A 81 5.68 -7.57 5.80
CA CYS A 81 5.61 -8.11 7.16
C CYS A 81 5.07 -7.07 8.15
N ALA A 82 5.48 -5.80 8.05
CA ALA A 82 4.98 -4.73 8.91
C ALA A 82 3.47 -4.50 8.74
N ALA A 83 2.95 -4.55 7.51
CA ALA A 83 1.53 -4.44 7.22
C ALA A 83 0.72 -5.60 7.83
N LYS A 84 1.33 -6.77 7.97
CA LYS A 84 0.75 -7.95 8.65
C LYS A 84 1.07 -8.02 10.14
N LYS A 85 1.71 -6.99 10.71
CA LYS A 85 2.15 -6.92 12.12
C LYS A 85 3.08 -8.08 12.50
N GLN A 86 3.91 -8.52 11.56
CA GLN A 86 4.89 -9.58 11.72
C GLN A 86 6.31 -9.04 11.51
N THR A 87 7.29 -9.82 11.96
CA THR A 87 8.72 -9.54 11.79
C THR A 87 9.23 -10.22 10.52
N LEU A 88 10.01 -9.49 9.72
CA LEU A 88 10.69 -10.06 8.56
C LEU A 88 11.72 -11.10 9.00
N VAL A 89 11.60 -12.31 8.47
CA VAL A 89 12.59 -13.39 8.63
C VAL A 89 13.54 -13.41 7.45
N SER A 90 13.00 -13.42 6.23
CA SER A 90 13.79 -13.45 4.99
C SER A 90 13.01 -12.92 3.80
N GLY A 91 13.72 -12.38 2.81
CA GLY A 91 13.17 -12.01 1.50
C GLY A 91 14.10 -12.53 0.40
N GLU A 92 13.56 -13.25 -0.59
CA GLU A 92 14.35 -13.86 -1.66
C GLU A 92 13.67 -13.66 -3.02
N ASP A 93 14.36 -12.98 -3.94
CA ASP A 93 13.92 -12.80 -5.33
C ASP A 93 14.37 -13.97 -6.20
N LYS A 94 13.43 -14.60 -6.90
CA LYS A 94 13.65 -15.76 -7.77
C LYS A 94 12.94 -15.60 -9.10
N ALA A 95 13.48 -16.30 -10.10
CA ALA A 95 12.72 -16.63 -11.29
C ALA A 95 11.52 -17.54 -10.93
N LEU A 96 10.52 -17.56 -11.82
CA LEU A 96 9.46 -18.55 -11.76
C LEU A 96 10.03 -19.95 -12.11
N GLU A 97 9.28 -20.99 -11.76
CA GLU A 97 9.68 -22.38 -12.06
C GLU A 97 9.73 -22.67 -13.57
N HIS A 98 8.87 -21.99 -14.34
CA HIS A 98 8.82 -22.07 -15.79
C HIS A 98 8.87 -20.65 -16.39
N PRO A 99 10.04 -19.99 -16.41
CA PRO A 99 10.16 -18.61 -16.86
C PRO A 99 9.83 -18.44 -18.35
N ASP A 100 10.04 -19.47 -19.18
CA ASP A 100 9.72 -19.44 -20.61
C ASP A 100 8.21 -19.41 -20.90
N GLN A 101 7.39 -19.92 -19.98
CA GLN A 101 5.93 -19.89 -20.10
C GLN A 101 5.34 -18.54 -19.66
N LEU A 102 6.07 -17.82 -18.81
CA LEU A 102 5.67 -16.55 -18.21
C LEU A 102 6.82 -15.54 -18.31
N PRO A 103 7.18 -15.11 -19.54
CA PRO A 103 8.33 -14.24 -19.75
C PRO A 103 8.11 -12.88 -19.10
N GLY A 104 9.17 -12.33 -18.51
CA GLY A 104 9.14 -11.04 -17.83
C GLY A 104 8.59 -11.07 -16.40
N LEU A 105 8.07 -12.21 -15.93
CA LEU A 105 7.59 -12.35 -14.56
C LEU A 105 8.65 -12.96 -13.62
N ARG A 106 8.68 -12.44 -12.39
CA ARG A 106 9.50 -12.96 -11.29
C ARG A 106 8.66 -13.09 -10.02
N LYS A 107 9.22 -13.80 -9.03
CA LYS A 107 8.61 -13.94 -7.70
C LYS A 107 9.57 -13.47 -6.61
N LEU A 108 9.07 -12.68 -5.68
CA LEU A 108 9.73 -12.37 -4.42
C LEU A 108 9.04 -13.16 -3.32
N LEU A 109 9.80 -14.04 -2.67
CA LEU A 109 9.36 -14.86 -1.55
C LEU A 109 9.72 -14.14 -0.25
N VAL A 110 8.74 -13.95 0.64
CA VAL A 110 8.91 -13.22 1.90
C VAL A 110 8.43 -14.09 3.04
N ARG A 111 9.29 -14.39 4.00
CA ARG A 111 8.92 -15.07 5.23
C ARG A 111 8.74 -14.06 6.35
N CYS A 112 7.58 -14.10 6.99
CA CYS A 112 7.27 -13.28 8.16
C CYS A 112 6.92 -14.19 9.35
N LYS A 113 7.23 -13.74 10.57
CA LYS A 113 6.86 -14.42 11.82
C LYS A 113 6.31 -13.44 12.85
#